data_AF-M0MM84-F1
#
_entry.id   AF-M0MM84-F1
#
_cell.length_a   1.000
_cell.length_b   1.000
_cell.length_c   1.000
_cell.angle_alpha   90.00
_cell.angle_beta   90.00
_cell.angle_gamma   90.00
#
_symmetry.space_group_name_H-M   'P 1'
#
loop_
_entity.id
_entity.type
_entity.pdbx_description
1 polymer ?
#
loop_
_entity_poly.entity_id
_entity_poly.type
_entity_poly.pdbx_seq_one_letter_code
_entity_poly.pdbx_strand_id
1 'polypeptide(L)'
;MSETDADGPVSRRGFLRTAAGAAAVAGTSGTAAAQEGNSSSGGGGGGTTTVEVGTGSGTSFGPEEATIAPGGTVVWEWTGEGGAHNVVADDGAFDSGSPEEGSGITFEHTFEETGEFPYHCAPHEAVGMVGTIIVQEGGASSGGESSGPVVPNSAKTLGVATMSFMLSTLGLAYVFMKYGGDYREHTE
;
A
#
# COMPACT_ATOMS: atom_id res chain seq x y z
N MET A 1 -47.08 -54.39 -4.74
CA MET A 1 -46.36 -55.66 -4.52
C MET A 1 -45.25 -55.77 -5.55
N SER A 2 -44.00 -55.91 -5.08
CA SER A 2 -42.82 -56.66 -5.58
C SER A 2 -42.53 -56.70 -7.09
N GLU A 3 -41.36 -56.24 -7.56
CA GLU A 3 -40.08 -57.01 -7.74
C GLU A 3 -40.28 -58.21 -8.69
N THR A 4 -39.51 -58.49 -9.75
CA THR A 4 -38.08 -58.31 -10.06
C THR A 4 -37.86 -58.55 -11.58
N ASP A 5 -36.59 -58.38 -12.02
CA ASP A 5 -35.90 -59.00 -13.17
C ASP A 5 -35.89 -58.24 -14.52
N ALA A 6 -34.68 -57.88 -14.97
CA ALA A 6 -33.96 -58.71 -15.95
C ALA A 6 -32.58 -58.13 -16.31
N ASP A 7 -31.58 -59.01 -16.19
CA ASP A 7 -30.17 -58.90 -16.57
C ASP A 7 -29.97 -58.92 -18.11
N GLY A 8 -28.82 -58.42 -18.57
CA GLY A 8 -28.44 -58.28 -19.98
C GLY A 8 -28.21 -59.60 -20.73
N PRO A 9 -27.90 -59.51 -22.04
CA PRO A 9 -26.49 -59.69 -22.41
C PRO A 9 -26.06 -58.92 -23.69
N VAL A 10 -24.80 -58.49 -23.78
CA VAL A 10 -24.21 -58.17 -25.09
C VAL A 10 -22.84 -58.79 -25.32
N SER A 11 -22.88 -59.66 -26.34
CA SER A 11 -21.90 -60.15 -27.31
C SER A 11 -20.41 -59.77 -27.21
N ARG A 12 -19.61 -60.78 -27.55
CA ARG A 12 -18.16 -60.91 -27.44
C ARG A 12 -17.59 -61.08 -28.86
N ARG A 13 -16.97 -60.05 -29.41
CA ARG A 13 -16.09 -60.02 -30.61
C ARG A 13 -16.06 -58.55 -31.05
N GLY A 14 -14.95 -57.84 -31.14
CA GLY A 14 -13.54 -58.17 -31.19
C GLY A 14 -12.87 -57.05 -32.00
N PHE A 15 -11.54 -57.07 -32.02
CA PHE A 15 -10.69 -56.33 -32.97
C PHE A 15 -10.20 -54.91 -32.59
N LEU A 16 -8.99 -54.92 -32.00
CA LEU A 16 -7.77 -54.20 -32.42
C LEU A 16 -7.63 -52.66 -32.32
N ARG A 17 -6.53 -52.32 -31.61
CA ARG A 17 -5.43 -51.39 -31.94
C ARG A 17 -5.56 -49.88 -31.62
N THR A 18 -4.68 -49.49 -30.68
CA THR A 18 -3.68 -48.41 -30.76
C THR A 18 -4.10 -47.03 -31.28
N ALA A 19 -4.08 -46.02 -30.39
CA ALA A 19 -3.26 -44.81 -30.58
C ALA A 19 -3.32 -43.86 -29.37
N ALA A 20 -2.13 -43.42 -28.96
CA ALA A 20 -1.73 -42.14 -28.38
C ALA A 20 -2.79 -41.10 -27.95
N GLY A 21 -2.58 -40.55 -26.74
CA GLY A 21 -2.30 -39.13 -26.60
C GLY A 21 -3.42 -38.21 -26.07
N ALA A 22 -2.99 -37.33 -25.16
CA ALA A 22 -3.60 -36.06 -24.76
C ALA A 22 -4.87 -36.10 -23.89
N ALA A 23 -4.66 -36.09 -22.56
CA ALA A 23 -5.63 -35.53 -21.64
C ALA A 23 -5.63 -34.00 -21.79
N ALA A 24 -6.61 -33.46 -22.51
CA ALA A 24 -6.97 -32.05 -22.45
C ALA A 24 -7.70 -31.80 -21.12
N VAL A 25 -7.02 -31.15 -20.17
CA VAL A 25 -7.70 -30.53 -19.02
C VAL A 25 -8.16 -29.13 -19.42
N ALA A 26 -9.42 -28.85 -19.15
CA ALA A 26 -10.15 -27.66 -19.52
C ALA A 26 -9.48 -26.37 -19.00
N GLY A 27 -9.48 -25.35 -19.84
CA GLY A 27 -9.00 -24.01 -19.52
C GLY A 27 -9.82 -23.35 -18.42
N THR A 28 -9.11 -22.83 -17.42
CA THR A 28 -9.58 -21.74 -16.57
C THR A 28 -8.69 -20.54 -16.91
N SER A 29 -9.34 -19.48 -17.40
CA SER A 29 -8.75 -18.18 -17.64
C SER A 29 -8.37 -17.55 -16.30
N GLY A 30 -7.11 -17.70 -15.91
CA GLY A 30 -6.49 -16.83 -14.92
C GLY A 30 -5.53 -15.91 -15.65
N THR A 31 -5.92 -14.65 -15.85
CA THR A 31 -4.95 -13.61 -16.21
C THR A 31 -3.98 -13.52 -15.04
N ALA A 32 -2.78 -14.10 -15.20
CA ALA A 32 -1.68 -13.85 -14.29
C ALA A 32 -1.31 -12.38 -14.47
N ALA A 33 -1.92 -11.50 -13.67
CA ALA A 33 -1.33 -10.21 -13.40
C ALA A 33 0.03 -10.52 -12.75
N ALA A 34 1.09 -10.31 -13.52
CA ALA A 34 2.42 -10.19 -12.97
C ALA A 34 2.37 -9.02 -11.99
N GLN A 35 2.16 -9.33 -10.71
CA GLN A 35 2.45 -8.38 -9.67
C GLN A 35 3.96 -8.33 -9.58
N GLU A 36 4.54 -7.34 -10.26
CA GLU A 36 5.92 -6.95 -10.08
C GLU A 36 6.15 -6.81 -8.57
N GLY A 37 7.00 -7.69 -8.04
CA GLY A 37 7.48 -7.57 -6.68
C GLY A 37 8.28 -6.28 -6.59
N ASN A 38 7.62 -5.20 -6.19
CA ASN A 38 8.27 -3.99 -5.72
C ASN A 38 8.95 -4.30 -4.39
N SER A 39 10.10 -4.97 -4.46
CA SER A 39 11.12 -4.85 -3.43
C SER A 39 11.67 -3.42 -3.49
N SER A 40 10.92 -2.45 -2.94
CA SER A 40 11.50 -1.14 -2.66
C SER A 40 12.14 -1.19 -1.28
N SER A 41 13.41 -1.54 -1.26
CA SER A 41 14.35 -0.97 -0.30
C SER A 41 14.93 0.26 -0.97
N GLY A 42 14.60 1.45 -0.47
CA GLY A 42 15.23 2.71 -0.87
C GLY A 42 14.24 3.86 -1.09
N GLY A 43 14.20 4.78 -0.12
CA GLY A 43 13.66 6.14 -0.31
C GLY A 43 12.14 6.27 -0.27
N GLY A 44 11.52 6.04 0.89
CA GLY A 44 10.17 6.52 1.12
C GLY A 44 10.20 8.03 1.32
N GLY A 45 10.24 8.81 0.24
CA GLY A 45 9.93 10.24 0.33
C GLY A 45 8.53 10.36 0.91
N GLY A 46 8.40 11.02 2.06
CA GLY A 46 7.11 11.25 2.67
C GLY A 46 6.19 11.89 1.63
N GLY A 47 4.95 11.40 1.54
CA GLY A 47 4.00 11.92 0.55
C GLY A 47 3.71 13.40 0.75
N THR A 48 2.98 13.98 -0.19
CA THR A 48 2.43 15.33 -0.03
C THR A 48 1.10 15.28 0.75
N THR A 49 0.90 16.22 1.65
CA THR A 49 -0.37 16.45 2.36
C THR A 49 -0.82 17.89 2.13
N THR A 50 -2.09 18.09 1.83
CA THR A 50 -2.67 19.42 1.70
C THR A 50 -3.38 19.82 2.99
N VAL A 51 -3.16 21.06 3.43
CA VAL A 51 -3.89 21.72 4.52
C VAL A 51 -4.55 22.97 3.96
N GLU A 52 -5.87 23.04 4.02
CA GLU A 52 -6.62 24.22 3.63
C GLU A 52 -6.50 25.32 4.71
N VAL A 53 -6.29 26.57 4.29
CA VAL A 53 -6.17 27.75 5.15
C VAL A 53 -7.42 28.60 4.98
N GLY A 54 -8.19 28.75 6.06
CA GLY A 54 -9.47 29.45 6.04
C GLY A 54 -10.64 28.51 5.80
N THR A 55 -10.79 27.45 6.59
CA THR A 55 -11.94 26.53 6.49
C THR A 55 -13.02 26.84 7.54
N GLY A 56 -14.17 26.17 7.43
CA GLY A 56 -15.24 26.27 8.44
C GLY A 56 -15.86 27.66 8.51
N SER A 57 -15.62 28.39 9.60
CA SER A 57 -16.01 29.79 9.75
C SER A 57 -15.04 30.78 9.08
N GLY A 58 -14.03 30.27 8.37
CA GLY A 58 -12.96 31.04 7.73
C GLY A 58 -11.74 31.26 8.61
N THR A 59 -11.71 30.75 9.84
CA THR A 59 -10.63 30.97 10.82
C THR A 59 -10.07 29.66 11.37
N SER A 60 -9.99 28.65 10.52
CA SER A 60 -9.51 27.30 10.86
C SER A 60 -8.60 26.75 9.78
N PHE A 61 -7.74 25.80 10.16
CA PHE A 61 -6.99 24.96 9.23
C PHE A 61 -7.77 23.66 8.96
N GLY A 62 -7.68 23.13 7.74
CA GLY A 62 -8.35 21.89 7.35
C GLY A 62 -7.40 20.89 6.70
N PRO A 63 -7.03 19.77 7.35
CA PRO A 63 -7.33 19.43 8.74
C PRO A 63 -6.54 20.29 9.76
N GLU A 64 -6.99 20.32 11.01
CA GLU A 64 -6.27 20.96 12.12
C GLU A 64 -5.04 20.14 12.55
N GLU A 65 -5.09 18.81 12.38
CA GLU A 65 -3.96 17.91 12.64
C GLU A 65 -3.70 17.05 11.40
N ALA A 66 -2.44 16.97 10.98
CA ALA A 66 -2.02 16.10 9.90
C ALA A 66 -0.81 15.26 10.32
N THR A 67 -0.85 13.96 9.99
CA THR A 67 0.28 13.05 10.24
C THR A 67 0.97 12.69 8.93
N ILE A 68 2.29 12.83 8.90
CA ILE A 68 3.14 12.51 7.74
C ILE A 68 4.36 11.67 8.15
N ALA A 69 4.97 11.00 7.18
CA ALA A 69 6.26 10.36 7.36
C ALA A 69 7.40 11.38 7.19
N PRO A 70 8.57 11.14 7.80
CA PRO A 70 9.79 11.91 7.52
C PRO A 70 10.08 12.03 6.02
N GLY A 71 10.58 13.20 5.62
CA GLY A 71 10.74 13.62 4.22
C GLY A 71 9.41 13.99 3.53
N GLY A 72 8.32 14.15 4.28
CA GLY A 72 7.00 14.52 3.77
C GLY A 72 6.83 16.02 3.60
N THR A 73 6.06 16.43 2.59
CA THR A 73 5.79 17.84 2.31
C THR A 73 4.34 18.18 2.65
N VAL A 74 4.15 19.20 3.47
CA VAL A 74 2.83 19.81 3.67
C VAL A 74 2.70 21.03 2.76
N VAL A 75 1.56 21.12 2.08
CA VAL A 75 1.18 22.26 1.24
C VAL A 75 -0.04 22.90 1.88
N TRP A 76 0.10 24.14 2.33
CA TRP A 76 -1.00 24.96 2.78
C TRP A 76 -1.62 25.70 1.60
N GLU A 77 -2.93 25.58 1.40
CA GLU A 77 -3.66 26.20 0.29
C GLU A 77 -4.76 27.14 0.82
N TRP A 78 -4.74 28.40 0.41
CA TRP A 78 -5.72 29.37 0.88
C TRP A 78 -7.04 29.18 0.14
N THR A 79 -8.12 29.05 0.90
CA THR A 79 -9.49 28.96 0.39
C THR A 79 -10.03 30.31 -0.06
N GLY A 80 -9.47 31.41 0.48
CA GLY A 80 -9.98 32.77 0.33
C GLY A 80 -11.08 33.15 1.33
N GLU A 81 -11.37 32.31 2.32
CA GLU A 81 -12.39 32.61 3.34
C GLU A 81 -11.78 33.18 4.63
N GLY A 82 -12.53 34.05 5.31
CA GLY A 82 -12.17 34.57 6.64
C GLY A 82 -11.07 35.63 6.69
N GLY A 83 -10.72 36.23 5.55
CA GLY A 83 -9.77 37.35 5.47
C GLY A 83 -8.32 36.91 5.27
N ALA A 84 -7.38 37.71 5.77
CA ALA A 84 -5.95 37.46 5.60
C ALA A 84 -5.43 36.41 6.60
N HIS A 85 -4.65 35.45 6.11
CA HIS A 85 -4.07 34.37 6.90
C HIS A 85 -2.57 34.19 6.62
N ASN A 86 -1.86 33.67 7.61
CA ASN A 86 -0.50 33.14 7.46
C ASN A 86 -0.34 31.81 8.21
N VAL A 87 0.80 31.17 8.01
CA VAL A 87 1.18 29.91 8.63
C VAL A 87 2.54 30.12 9.30
N VAL A 88 2.57 30.10 10.63
CA VAL A 88 3.78 30.35 11.43
C VAL A 88 3.97 29.23 12.43
N ALA A 89 5.11 28.54 12.36
CA ALA A 89 5.49 27.54 13.34
C ALA A 89 5.82 28.20 14.68
N ASP A 90 5.37 27.60 15.79
CA ASP A 90 5.59 28.16 17.13
C ASP A 90 7.08 28.18 17.52
N ASP A 91 7.86 27.24 16.98
CA ASP A 91 9.30 27.13 17.17
C ASP A 91 10.13 27.92 16.14
N GLY A 92 9.47 28.52 15.15
CA GLY A 92 10.10 29.26 14.06
C GLY A 92 10.71 28.39 12.95
N ALA A 93 10.39 27.09 12.87
CA ALA A 93 10.88 26.20 11.81
C ALA A 93 10.41 26.61 10.41
N PHE A 94 9.22 27.19 10.29
CA PHE A 94 8.66 27.70 9.05
C PHE A 94 7.75 28.92 9.29
N ASP A 95 7.69 29.80 8.29
CA ASP A 95 6.90 31.02 8.30
C ASP A 95 6.53 31.40 6.85
N SER A 96 5.22 31.48 6.56
CA SER A 96 4.73 31.89 5.24
C SER A 96 4.85 33.40 5.00
N GLY A 97 5.21 34.18 6.02
CA GLY A 97 5.41 35.62 5.98
C GLY A 97 4.19 36.43 6.44
N SER A 98 4.00 37.59 5.81
CA SER A 98 2.87 38.49 6.15
C SER A 98 1.53 37.84 5.80
N PRO A 99 0.46 38.07 6.57
CA PRO A 99 -0.86 37.54 6.24
C PRO A 99 -1.36 37.98 4.86
N GLU A 100 -1.81 37.01 4.07
CA GLU A 100 -2.35 37.22 2.72
C GLU A 100 -3.81 36.78 2.64
N GLU A 101 -4.59 37.50 1.83
CA GLU A 101 -6.01 37.23 1.57
C GLU A 101 -6.22 36.88 0.10
N GLY A 102 -7.02 35.85 -0.17
CA GLY A 102 -7.35 35.39 -1.51
C GLY A 102 -7.27 33.87 -1.60
N SER A 103 -7.60 33.34 -2.78
CA SER A 103 -7.51 31.91 -3.07
C SER A 103 -6.42 31.61 -4.09
N GLY A 104 -5.92 30.36 -4.09
CA GLY A 104 -4.84 29.92 -4.97
C GLY A 104 -3.43 30.36 -4.54
N ILE A 105 -3.31 30.92 -3.33
CA ILE A 105 -2.04 31.13 -2.64
C ILE A 105 -1.64 29.80 -2.02
N THR A 106 -0.37 29.43 -2.16
CA THR A 106 0.18 28.21 -1.57
C THR A 106 1.47 28.48 -0.81
N PHE A 107 1.68 27.73 0.27
CA PHE A 107 2.93 27.68 1.02
C PHE A 107 3.29 26.21 1.24
N GLU A 108 4.56 25.84 1.14
CA GLU A 108 5.00 24.45 1.29
C GLU A 108 6.19 24.32 2.24
N HIS A 109 6.21 23.23 3.00
CA HIS A 109 7.34 22.88 3.87
C HIS A 109 7.55 21.36 3.91
N THR A 110 8.81 20.94 3.76
CA THR A 110 9.21 19.53 3.88
C THR A 110 9.78 19.26 5.26
N PHE A 111 9.26 18.23 5.92
CA PHE A 111 9.65 17.84 7.27
C PHE A 111 10.56 16.62 7.24
N GLU A 112 11.85 16.82 7.51
CA GLU A 112 12.86 15.75 7.50
C GLU A 112 12.93 14.98 8.84
N GLU A 113 12.65 15.66 9.94
CA GLU A 113 12.83 15.12 11.29
C GLU A 113 11.50 14.73 11.93
N THR A 114 11.47 13.63 12.67
CA THR A 114 10.29 13.23 13.44
C THR A 114 10.02 14.21 14.57
N GLY A 115 8.76 14.53 14.83
CA GLY A 115 8.35 15.46 15.88
C GLY A 115 6.91 15.95 15.72
N GLU A 116 6.48 16.75 16.68
CA GLU A 116 5.24 17.52 16.59
C GLU A 116 5.59 18.98 16.32
N PHE A 117 4.94 19.56 15.30
CA PHE A 117 5.19 20.91 14.83
C PHE A 117 3.89 21.70 14.92
N PRO A 118 3.58 22.30 16.09
CA PRO A 118 2.45 23.19 16.24
C PRO A 118 2.70 24.51 15.50
N TYR A 119 1.65 25.05 14.91
CA TYR A 119 1.68 26.29 14.16
C TYR A 119 0.36 27.05 14.31
N HIS A 120 0.39 28.34 14.02
CA HIS A 120 -0.76 29.23 14.14
C HIS A 120 -0.86 30.22 12.99
N CYS A 121 -2.04 30.82 12.86
CA CYS A 121 -2.27 32.01 12.04
C CYS A 121 -2.21 33.24 12.95
N ALA A 122 -1.19 34.10 12.76
CA ALA A 122 -0.94 35.26 13.62
C ALA A 122 -2.16 36.19 13.84
N PRO A 123 -2.95 36.58 12.82
CA PRO A 123 -4.13 37.42 13.04
C PRO A 123 -5.28 36.70 13.77
N HIS A 124 -5.32 35.37 13.78
CA HIS A 124 -6.42 34.56 14.29
C HIS A 124 -6.04 33.62 15.44
N GLU A 125 -4.83 33.71 15.97
CA GLU A 125 -4.34 32.90 17.09
C GLU A 125 -5.24 33.08 18.33
N ALA A 126 -5.60 34.32 18.65
CA ALA A 126 -6.43 34.66 19.80
C ALA A 126 -7.85 34.06 19.75
N VAL A 127 -8.32 33.64 18.57
CA VAL A 127 -9.59 32.95 18.37
C VAL A 127 -9.43 31.45 18.11
N GLY A 128 -8.21 30.93 18.24
CA GLY A 128 -7.92 29.49 18.20
C GLY A 128 -7.56 28.93 16.83
N MET A 129 -7.13 29.76 15.87
CA MET A 129 -6.67 29.26 14.58
C MET A 129 -5.25 28.67 14.70
N VAL A 130 -5.19 27.42 15.15
CA VAL A 130 -3.97 26.64 15.39
C VAL A 130 -4.06 25.30 14.65
N GLY A 131 -2.91 24.71 14.33
CA GLY A 131 -2.82 23.37 13.80
C GLY A 131 -1.53 22.68 14.21
N THR A 132 -1.44 21.38 13.96
CA THR A 132 -0.26 20.57 14.31
C THR A 132 0.09 19.60 13.19
N ILE A 133 1.35 19.60 12.77
CA ILE A 133 1.91 18.54 11.92
C ILE A 133 2.64 17.53 12.79
N ILE A 134 2.26 16.25 12.69
CA ILE A 134 2.91 15.15 13.39
C ILE A 134 3.75 14.36 12.38
N VAL A 135 5.05 14.33 12.58
CA VAL A 135 6.00 13.61 11.72
C VAL A 135 6.48 12.37 12.45
N GLN A 136 6.10 11.20 11.97
CA GLN A 136 6.44 9.92 12.61
C GLN A 136 6.61 8.80 11.60
N GLU A 137 7.40 7.77 11.95
CA GLU A 137 7.57 6.61 11.10
C GLU A 137 6.23 5.92 10.79
N GLY A 138 5.98 5.64 9.52
CA GLY A 138 4.74 5.00 9.09
C GLY A 138 3.51 5.92 9.05
N GLY A 139 3.70 7.24 9.21
CA GLY A 139 2.67 8.24 8.93
C GLY A 139 2.24 8.18 7.46
N ALA A 140 1.13 7.50 7.17
CA ALA A 140 0.48 7.64 5.87
C ALA A 140 -0.18 9.03 5.85
N SER A 141 0.13 9.83 4.83
CA SER A 141 -0.49 11.14 4.56
C SER A 141 -2.01 10.99 4.65
N SER A 142 -2.58 11.31 5.80
CA SER A 142 -4.02 11.22 6.05
C SER A 142 -4.66 12.56 5.67
N GLY A 143 -4.44 12.97 4.42
CA GLY A 143 -5.15 14.06 3.78
C GLY A 143 -6.12 13.48 2.75
N GLY A 144 -7.37 13.26 3.18
CA GLY A 144 -8.48 12.88 2.31
C GLY A 144 -8.79 11.38 2.29
N GLU A 145 -9.91 11.00 2.91
CA GLU A 145 -10.50 9.66 2.83
C GLU A 145 -10.55 9.12 1.38
N SER A 146 -9.81 8.04 1.13
CA SER A 146 -10.22 7.04 0.14
C SER A 146 -10.12 5.67 0.80
N SER A 147 -11.28 5.13 1.17
CA SER A 147 -11.49 3.80 1.74
C SER A 147 -10.96 2.69 0.83
N GLY A 148 -9.65 2.43 0.90
CA GLY A 148 -9.05 1.16 0.53
C GLY A 148 -9.01 0.22 1.75
N PRO A 149 -9.12 -1.11 1.57
CA PRO A 149 -9.06 -2.03 2.70
C PRO A 149 -7.71 -1.91 3.42
N VAL A 150 -7.74 -1.38 4.64
CA VAL A 150 -6.60 -1.39 5.56
C VAL A 150 -6.23 -2.84 5.87
N VAL A 151 -5.13 -3.32 5.27
CA VAL A 151 -4.62 -4.66 5.57
C VAL A 151 -3.93 -4.60 6.93
N PRO A 152 -4.39 -5.34 7.95
CA PRO A 152 -3.76 -5.34 9.27
C PRO A 152 -2.31 -5.84 9.18
N ASN A 153 -1.43 -5.38 10.08
CA ASN A 153 0.00 -5.71 10.10
C ASN A 153 0.29 -7.23 10.08
N SER A 154 -0.67 -8.07 10.49
CA SER A 154 -0.60 -9.54 10.36
C SER A 154 -0.49 -10.02 8.90
N ALA A 155 -1.08 -9.30 7.94
CA ALA A 155 -1.01 -9.64 6.51
C ALA A 155 0.38 -9.40 5.90
N LYS A 156 1.13 -8.42 6.43
CA LYS A 156 2.51 -8.14 5.96
C LYS A 156 3.47 -9.28 6.30
N THR A 157 3.37 -9.85 7.50
CA THR A 157 4.25 -10.96 7.93
C THR A 157 3.92 -12.29 7.22
N LEU A 158 2.65 -12.53 6.87
CA LEU A 158 2.23 -13.70 6.09
C LEU A 158 2.84 -13.75 4.68
N GLY A 159 2.99 -12.58 4.03
CA GLY A 159 3.67 -12.49 2.73
C GLY A 159 5.18 -12.82 2.83
N VAL A 160 5.86 -12.28 3.85
CA VAL A 160 7.31 -12.51 4.05
C VAL A 160 7.60 -13.98 4.39
N ALA A 161 6.78 -14.59 5.24
CA ALA A 161 6.96 -15.99 5.65
C ALA A 161 6.77 -16.97 4.48
N THR A 162 5.78 -16.74 3.61
CA THR A 162 5.50 -17.64 2.48
C THR A 162 6.54 -17.51 1.36
N MET A 163 7.04 -16.30 1.07
CA MET A 163 8.16 -16.12 0.14
C MET A 163 9.45 -16.76 0.63
N SER A 164 9.76 -16.66 1.93
CA SER A 164 10.97 -17.27 2.51
C SER A 164 10.95 -18.79 2.42
N PHE A 165 9.77 -19.41 2.60
CA PHE A 165 9.59 -20.84 2.44
C PHE A 165 9.70 -21.29 0.97
N MET A 166 9.12 -20.51 0.05
CA MET A 166 9.27 -20.79 -1.38
C MET A 166 10.73 -20.66 -1.83
N LEU A 167 11.44 -19.60 -1.42
CA LEU A 167 12.85 -19.44 -1.77
C LEU A 167 13.74 -20.52 -1.15
N SER A 168 13.43 -20.98 0.07
CA SER A 168 14.16 -22.06 0.72
C SER A 168 13.96 -23.40 0.00
N THR A 169 12.73 -23.71 -0.42
CA THR A 169 12.44 -24.97 -1.14
C THR A 169 13.03 -24.95 -2.55
N LEU A 170 12.94 -23.84 -3.28
CA LEU A 170 13.58 -23.68 -4.59
C LEU A 170 15.13 -23.70 -4.47
N GLY A 171 15.69 -23.07 -3.43
CA GLY A 171 17.13 -23.10 -3.16
C GLY A 171 17.64 -24.50 -2.87
N LEU A 172 16.92 -25.28 -2.06
CA LEU A 172 17.27 -26.68 -1.78
C LEU A 172 17.18 -27.54 -3.04
N ALA A 173 16.14 -27.36 -3.86
CA ALA A 173 15.99 -28.06 -5.14
C ALA A 173 17.14 -27.73 -6.11
N TYR A 174 17.57 -26.46 -6.17
CA TYR A 174 18.73 -26.05 -6.96
C TYR A 174 20.02 -26.74 -6.49
N VAL A 175 20.24 -26.84 -5.17
CA VAL A 175 21.43 -27.50 -4.62
C VAL A 175 21.44 -28.99 -4.98
N PHE A 176 20.31 -29.71 -4.86
CA PHE A 176 20.24 -31.11 -5.28
C PHE A 176 20.40 -31.30 -6.78
N MET A 177 19.83 -30.41 -7.60
CA MET A 177 19.98 -30.47 -9.06
C MET A 177 21.41 -30.17 -9.50
N LYS A 178 22.10 -29.24 -8.82
CA LYS A 178 23.47 -28.83 -9.18
C LYS A 178 24.57 -29.72 -8.58
N TYR A 179 24.36 -30.25 -7.38
CA TYR A 179 25.39 -30.96 -6.62
C TYR A 179 25.01 -32.39 -6.20
N GLY A 180 23.75 -32.82 -6.39
CA GLY A 180 23.23 -34.10 -5.90
C GLY A 180 23.16 -35.24 -6.92
N GLY A 181 23.73 -35.07 -8.12
CA GLY A 181 23.63 -36.04 -9.21
C GLY A 181 24.95 -36.74 -9.54
N ASP A 182 25.44 -37.61 -8.65
CA ASP A 182 26.28 -38.76 -9.07
C ASP A 182 26.31 -39.84 -7.97
N TYR A 183 25.21 -40.58 -7.83
CA TYR A 183 25.23 -41.83 -7.06
C TYR A 183 25.57 -42.97 -8.02
N ARG A 184 26.84 -43.03 -8.43
CA ARG A 184 27.34 -44.10 -9.28
C ARG A 184 27.14 -45.44 -8.58
N GLU A 185 26.24 -46.21 -9.16
CA GLU A 185 25.95 -47.61 -8.90
C GLU A 185 27.26 -48.41 -8.81
N HIS A 186 27.60 -48.90 -7.62
CA HIS A 186 28.59 -49.97 -7.49
C HIS A 186 27.85 -51.29 -7.65
N THR A 187 27.77 -51.74 -8.89
CA THR A 187 27.58 -53.16 -9.21
C THR A 187 28.91 -53.87 -9.01
N GLU A 188 29.07 -54.67 -7.95
CA GLU A 188 29.81 -55.96 -7.93
C GLU A 188 29.26 -56.85 -6.80
#